data_AF-A0AA40EPJ0-F1
#
_entry.id   AF-A0AA40EPJ0-F1
#
_cell.length_a   1.000
_cell.length_b   1.000
_cell.length_c   1.000
_cell.angle_alpha   90.00
_cell.angle_beta   90.00
_cell.angle_gamma   90.00
#
_symmetry.space_group_name_H-M   'P 1'
#
loop_
_entity.id
_entity.type
_entity.pdbx_description
1 polymer ?
#
loop_
_entity_poly.entity_id
_entity_poly.type
_entity_poly.pdbx_seq_one_letter_code
_entity_poly.pdbx_strand_id
1 'polypeptide(L)'
;MDTYTLNLVGLLGLCTVLFAVKSRTSPPSKTTATATAAATTTATKPSPSQWPFLTVYALVMASDWLQGPFLYPLYHDTHRLPPPLITTLFTTGFLAAAGAASRVGALADRHGRRTACLAFCAVYAASCVLTTVPSVPLLAAGRVLGGVGTSLLFSVFESWMVADLRAKGAEGELGGRLGVMGTVNSVVAIACGVGSEWVVGWTGRREAPFWVAVGCLVAAAGGILAWWDENYGEAGAAVGEKEGEGKSAWAVLADPRVLALGLCSTIFEGSMYLFVFFWAPALRSMAGTTTTLPYGVIFAAFMAATLASSLAFGIITARKMASYVSLLLCVLGASSICFLLSSRPASEQSAFWVFCAFEAAVGMYFPSMGYMKGRLVDDGVRAQVYSMLRVPLNVFVVASLMLTRNGAGFEGVFFVCSSLLMLACSALWLTTVGQGTPQAA
;
A
#
# COMPACT_ATOMS: atom_id res chain seq x y z
N MET A 1 -5.23 -0.39 31.03
CA MET A 1 -5.05 -0.48 29.56
C MET A 1 -3.71 -1.11 29.31
N ASP A 2 -3.64 -2.04 28.36
CA ASP A 2 -2.37 -2.62 27.93
C ASP A 2 -1.47 -1.53 27.31
N THR A 3 -0.15 -1.66 27.44
CA THR A 3 0.87 -0.71 26.97
C THR A 3 0.68 -0.39 25.49
N TYR A 4 0.36 -1.40 24.67
CA TYR A 4 0.06 -1.22 23.24
C TYR A 4 -1.14 -0.31 22.98
N THR A 5 -2.19 -0.42 23.78
CA THR A 5 -3.38 0.43 23.65
C THR A 5 -3.04 1.88 24.00
N LEU A 6 -2.24 2.10 25.05
CA LEU A 6 -1.78 3.44 25.42
C LEU A 6 -0.94 4.08 24.31
N ASN A 7 -0.02 3.32 23.71
CA ASN A 7 0.79 3.78 22.58
C ASN A 7 -0.07 4.14 21.36
N LEU A 8 -1.06 3.30 21.04
CA LEU A 8 -2.01 3.58 19.95
C LEU A 8 -2.77 4.88 20.20
N VAL A 9 -3.30 5.09 21.41
CA VAL A 9 -4.00 6.35 21.76
C VAL A 9 -3.08 7.56 21.57
N GLY A 10 -1.82 7.46 21.98
CA GLY A 10 -0.81 8.50 21.75
C GLY A 10 -0.60 8.81 20.26
N LEU A 11 -0.46 7.77 19.42
CA LEU A 11 -0.30 7.91 17.96
C LEU A 11 -1.55 8.49 17.29
N LEU A 12 -2.75 8.11 17.74
CA LEU A 12 -4.00 8.70 17.27
C LEU A 12 -4.10 10.17 17.65
N GLY A 13 -3.73 10.53 18.87
CA GLY A 13 -3.63 11.93 19.31
C GLY A 13 -2.67 12.74 18.42
N LEU A 14 -1.51 12.18 18.09
CA LEU A 14 -0.57 12.79 17.14
C LEU A 14 -1.19 12.97 15.76
N CYS A 15 -1.90 11.97 15.23
CA CYS A 15 -2.61 12.07 13.95
C CYS A 15 -3.64 13.21 13.97
N THR A 16 -4.43 13.32 15.04
CA THR A 16 -5.43 14.39 15.20
C THR A 16 -4.78 15.77 15.21
N VAL A 17 -3.68 15.94 15.94
CA VAL A 17 -2.92 17.20 15.99
C VAL A 17 -2.36 17.55 14.61
N LEU A 18 -1.68 16.61 13.94
CA LEU A 18 -1.11 16.83 12.61
C LEU A 18 -2.19 17.12 11.56
N PHE A 19 -3.33 16.45 11.64
CA PHE A 19 -4.47 16.73 10.78
C PHE A 19 -4.98 18.16 10.98
N ALA A 20 -5.20 18.57 12.23
CA ALA A 20 -5.65 19.92 12.55
C ALA A 20 -4.65 21.00 12.10
N VAL A 21 -3.34 20.74 12.23
CA VAL A 21 -2.28 21.65 11.72
C VAL A 21 -2.32 21.72 10.20
N LYS A 22 -2.39 20.57 9.51
CA LYS A 22 -2.45 20.51 8.05
C LYS A 22 -3.65 21.29 7.50
N SER A 23 -4.84 21.10 8.09
CA SER A 23 -6.06 21.82 7.72
C SER A 23 -5.95 23.32 7.89
N ARG A 24 -5.13 23.82 8.82
CA ARG A 24 -4.86 25.26 8.99
C ARG A 24 -3.83 25.80 8.01
N THR A 25 -2.89 24.96 7.57
CA THR A 25 -1.82 25.35 6.63
C THR A 25 -2.23 25.28 5.16
N SER A 26 -3.26 24.50 4.82
CA SER A 26 -3.81 24.51 3.46
C SER A 26 -4.60 25.81 3.25
N PRO A 27 -4.21 26.69 2.31
CA PRO A 27 -5.08 27.78 1.92
C PRO A 27 -6.41 27.20 1.43
N PRO A 28 -7.57 27.88 1.65
CA PRO A 28 -8.81 27.47 1.00
C PRO A 28 -8.52 27.36 -0.49
N SER A 29 -8.93 26.25 -1.12
CA SER A 29 -8.75 26.07 -2.56
C SER A 29 -9.43 27.24 -3.26
N LYS A 30 -8.65 28.23 -3.67
CA LYS A 30 -9.09 29.17 -4.69
C LYS A 30 -9.19 28.31 -5.94
N THR A 31 -10.42 27.90 -6.25
CA THR A 31 -10.83 27.57 -7.61
C THR A 31 -10.13 28.60 -8.50
N THR A 32 -9.27 28.13 -9.41
CA THR A 32 -8.48 28.96 -10.30
C THR A 32 -9.42 29.73 -11.21
N ALA A 33 -9.93 30.86 -10.71
CA ALA A 33 -10.56 31.89 -11.50
C ALA A 33 -9.42 32.67 -12.17
N THR A 34 -8.80 32.05 -13.18
CA THR A 34 -8.19 32.83 -14.24
C THR A 34 -9.35 33.43 -15.02
N ALA A 35 -9.75 34.62 -14.62
CA ALA A 35 -10.67 35.45 -15.38
C ALA A 35 -10.00 35.82 -16.70
N THR A 36 -10.21 34.99 -17.73
CA THR A 36 -10.25 35.48 -19.10
C THR A 36 -11.72 35.68 -19.40
N ALA A 37 -12.14 36.94 -19.43
CA ALA A 37 -13.50 37.33 -19.73
C ALA A 37 -13.88 36.90 -21.15
N ALA A 38 -14.66 35.83 -21.25
CA ALA A 38 -15.63 35.62 -22.32
C ALA A 38 -16.76 34.76 -21.74
N ALA A 39 -17.90 35.41 -21.46
CA ALA A 39 -19.06 34.77 -20.88
C ALA A 39 -19.60 33.68 -21.80
N THR A 40 -19.56 32.44 -21.34
CA THR A 40 -20.56 31.42 -21.70
C THR A 40 -20.99 30.76 -20.41
N THR A 41 -22.18 31.16 -19.96
CA THR A 41 -22.93 30.58 -18.83
C THR A 41 -23.16 29.10 -19.09
N THR A 42 -22.19 28.26 -18.73
CA THR A 42 -22.42 26.84 -18.52
C THR A 42 -22.78 26.66 -17.04
N ALA A 43 -24.04 26.29 -16.79
CA ALA A 43 -24.51 25.93 -15.47
C ALA A 43 -23.56 24.90 -14.86
N THR A 44 -22.97 25.21 -13.70
CA THR A 44 -22.18 24.26 -12.91
C THR A 44 -23.09 23.10 -12.54
N LYS A 45 -22.98 21.98 -13.27
CA LYS A 45 -23.62 20.71 -12.88
C LYS A 45 -23.19 20.41 -11.44
N PRO A 46 -24.10 20.04 -10.53
CA PRO A 46 -23.73 19.61 -9.19
C PRO A 46 -22.74 18.44 -9.29
N SER A 47 -21.69 18.47 -8.48
CA SER A 47 -20.69 17.41 -8.50
C SER A 47 -21.38 16.07 -8.20
N PRO A 48 -21.10 15.02 -8.97
CA PRO A 48 -21.78 13.75 -8.80
C PRO A 48 -21.43 13.14 -7.45
N SER A 49 -22.44 12.67 -6.71
CA SER A 49 -22.28 12.05 -5.40
C SER A 49 -21.33 10.85 -5.47
N GLN A 50 -20.30 10.86 -4.62
CA GLN A 50 -19.28 9.80 -4.56
C GLN A 50 -19.52 8.79 -3.44
N TRP A 51 -20.50 9.03 -2.57
CA TRP A 51 -20.79 8.18 -1.43
C TRP A 51 -20.98 6.71 -1.80
N PRO A 52 -21.70 6.34 -2.88
CA PRO A 52 -21.83 4.95 -3.29
C PRO A 52 -20.47 4.28 -3.60
N PHE A 53 -19.56 4.99 -4.26
CA PHE A 53 -18.22 4.48 -4.54
C PHE A 53 -17.39 4.38 -3.27
N LEU A 54 -17.37 5.43 -2.43
CA LEU A 54 -16.57 5.45 -1.21
C LEU A 54 -17.03 4.40 -0.19
N THR A 55 -18.34 4.13 -0.09
CA THR A 55 -18.86 3.06 0.77
C THR A 55 -18.40 1.69 0.29
N VAL A 56 -18.52 1.40 -1.00
CA VAL A 56 -18.02 0.14 -1.58
C VAL A 56 -16.51 0.03 -1.38
N TYR A 57 -15.77 1.09 -1.68
CA TYR A 57 -14.32 1.14 -1.52
C TYR A 57 -13.90 0.89 -0.07
N ALA A 58 -14.57 1.52 0.90
CA ALA A 58 -14.30 1.30 2.31
C ALA A 58 -14.54 -0.18 2.72
N LEU A 59 -15.60 -0.82 2.22
CA LEU A 59 -15.90 -2.22 2.51
C LEU A 59 -14.86 -3.17 1.92
N VAL A 60 -14.42 -2.95 0.67
CA VAL A 60 -13.40 -3.81 0.05
C VAL A 60 -12.03 -3.60 0.70
N MET A 61 -11.66 -2.37 1.07
CA MET A 61 -10.44 -2.13 1.85
C MET A 61 -10.54 -2.75 3.24
N ALA A 62 -11.71 -2.69 3.89
CA ALA A 62 -11.92 -3.31 5.20
C ALA A 62 -11.70 -4.82 5.14
N SER A 63 -12.14 -5.48 4.07
CA SER A 63 -11.93 -6.92 3.90
C SER A 63 -10.45 -7.32 3.88
N ASP A 64 -9.58 -6.46 3.34
CA ASP A 64 -8.14 -6.69 3.30
C ASP A 64 -7.48 -6.40 4.66
N TRP A 65 -7.82 -5.26 5.26
CA TRP A 65 -7.20 -4.82 6.51
C TRP A 65 -7.64 -5.62 7.74
N LEU A 66 -8.84 -6.20 7.75
CA LEU A 66 -9.31 -7.03 8.86
C LEU A 66 -8.48 -8.31 9.04
N GLN A 67 -8.04 -8.92 7.94
CA GLN A 67 -7.28 -10.17 7.98
C GLN A 67 -5.77 -9.98 8.18
N GLY A 68 -5.23 -8.83 7.79
CA GLY A 68 -3.80 -8.53 7.82
C GLY A 68 -3.11 -8.88 9.15
N PRO A 69 -3.61 -8.42 10.31
CA PRO A 69 -2.99 -8.70 11.62
C PRO A 69 -3.04 -10.19 12.00
N PHE A 70 -4.02 -10.93 11.50
CA PHE A 70 -4.35 -12.27 11.96
C PHE A 70 -3.85 -13.39 11.04
N LEU A 71 -3.29 -13.09 9.87
CA LEU A 71 -2.82 -14.10 8.93
C LEU A 71 -1.68 -14.98 9.48
N TYR A 72 -0.64 -14.36 10.04
CA TYR A 72 0.45 -15.09 10.68
C TYR A 72 -0.02 -15.90 11.90
N PRO A 73 -0.71 -15.32 12.92
CA PRO A 73 -1.14 -16.10 14.09
C PRO A 73 -2.21 -17.15 13.74
N LEU A 74 -3.01 -16.98 12.69
CA LEU A 74 -3.87 -18.05 12.20
C LEU A 74 -3.05 -19.25 11.72
N TYR A 75 -2.04 -19.03 10.87
CA TYR A 75 -1.18 -20.11 10.36
C TYR A 75 -0.31 -20.75 11.44
N HIS A 76 0.27 -19.94 12.31
CA HIS A 76 1.19 -20.40 13.34
C HIS A 76 0.47 -20.96 14.58
N ASP A 77 -0.48 -20.24 15.15
CA ASP A 77 -1.08 -20.62 16.44
C ASP A 77 -2.29 -21.55 16.27
N THR A 78 -3.11 -21.31 15.25
CA THR A 78 -4.38 -22.03 15.06
C THR A 78 -4.17 -23.28 14.22
N HIS A 79 -3.58 -23.13 13.04
CA HIS A 79 -3.29 -24.24 12.13
C HIS A 79 -2.00 -25.00 12.47
N ARG A 80 -1.16 -24.45 13.37
CA ARG A 80 0.07 -25.07 13.87
C ARG A 80 1.03 -25.49 12.75
N LEU A 81 1.12 -24.66 11.71
CA LEU A 81 1.98 -24.94 10.56
C LEU A 81 3.46 -24.69 10.90
N PRO A 82 4.37 -25.51 10.37
CA PRO A 82 5.79 -25.28 10.56
C PRO A 82 6.24 -23.97 9.85
N PRO A 83 7.17 -23.19 10.42
CA PRO A 83 7.59 -21.90 9.85
C PRO A 83 7.99 -21.93 8.36
N PRO A 84 8.73 -22.95 7.85
CA PRO A 84 9.07 -23.02 6.42
C PRO A 84 7.84 -23.11 5.50
N LEU A 85 6.76 -23.74 5.97
CA LEU A 85 5.52 -23.84 5.21
C LEU A 85 4.77 -22.50 5.20
N ILE A 86 4.77 -21.78 6.32
CA ILE A 86 4.23 -20.41 6.40
C ILE A 86 4.94 -19.51 5.39
N THR A 87 6.28 -19.52 5.38
CA THR A 87 7.08 -18.78 4.38
C THR A 87 6.68 -19.16 2.95
N THR A 88 6.55 -20.45 2.66
CA THR A 88 6.14 -20.94 1.33
C THR A 88 4.77 -20.40 0.93
N LEU A 89 3.76 -20.48 1.81
CA LEU A 89 2.42 -19.96 1.58
C LEU A 89 2.43 -18.45 1.33
N PHE A 90 3.23 -17.70 2.09
CA PHE A 90 3.37 -16.27 1.88
C PHE A 90 4.01 -15.96 0.52
N THR A 91 5.10 -16.64 0.16
CA THR A 91 5.77 -16.51 -1.15
C THR A 91 4.82 -16.84 -2.30
N THR A 92 4.00 -17.89 -2.19
CA THR A 92 3.00 -18.24 -3.21
C THR A 92 2.04 -17.09 -3.48
N GLY A 93 1.54 -16.41 -2.44
CA GLY A 93 0.65 -15.27 -2.63
C GLY A 93 1.34 -14.06 -3.27
N PHE A 94 2.59 -13.77 -2.91
CA PHE A 94 3.37 -12.71 -3.56
C PHE A 94 3.64 -13.01 -5.04
N LEU A 95 3.99 -14.26 -5.37
CA LEU A 95 4.17 -14.71 -6.75
C LEU A 95 2.87 -14.62 -7.56
N ALA A 96 1.74 -15.01 -6.96
CA ALA A 96 0.44 -14.88 -7.59
C ALA A 96 0.08 -13.42 -7.88
N ALA A 97 0.28 -12.51 -6.92
CA ALA A 97 0.06 -11.07 -7.11
C ALA A 97 0.99 -10.48 -8.20
N ALA A 98 2.27 -10.86 -8.19
CA ALA A 98 3.23 -10.44 -9.20
C ALA A 98 2.81 -10.89 -10.62
N GLY A 99 2.40 -12.15 -10.76
CA GLY A 99 1.95 -12.72 -12.03
C GLY A 99 0.58 -12.21 -12.49
N ALA A 100 -0.28 -11.80 -11.57
CA ALA A 100 -1.61 -11.26 -11.86
C ALA A 100 -1.56 -9.77 -12.25
N ALA A 101 -0.63 -8.99 -11.68
CA ALA A 101 -0.56 -7.53 -11.86
C ALA A 101 -0.54 -7.07 -13.32
N SER A 102 0.13 -7.80 -14.23
CA SER A 102 0.20 -7.44 -15.66
C SER A 102 -1.04 -7.85 -16.46
N ARG A 103 -1.77 -8.89 -16.01
CA ARG A 103 -2.91 -9.46 -16.75
C ARG A 103 -4.25 -8.88 -16.30
N VAL A 104 -4.36 -8.54 -15.03
CA VAL A 104 -5.61 -8.08 -14.42
C VAL A 104 -6.08 -6.75 -15.00
N GLY A 105 -5.17 -5.78 -15.21
CA GLY A 105 -5.53 -4.49 -15.80
C GLY A 105 -6.11 -4.63 -17.21
N ALA A 106 -5.42 -5.37 -18.08
CA ALA A 106 -5.88 -5.62 -19.45
C ALA A 106 -7.19 -6.43 -19.51
N LEU A 107 -7.39 -7.37 -18.57
CA LEU A 107 -8.60 -8.18 -18.50
C LEU A 107 -9.81 -7.34 -18.05
N ALA A 108 -9.61 -6.46 -17.07
CA ALA A 108 -10.65 -5.57 -16.54
C ALA A 108 -11.15 -4.57 -17.58
N ASP A 109 -10.26 -4.07 -18.45
CA ASP A 109 -10.63 -3.18 -19.55
C ASP A 109 -11.43 -3.89 -20.64
N ARG A 110 -11.19 -5.19 -20.89
CA ARG A 110 -11.92 -5.97 -21.91
C ARG A 110 -13.28 -6.50 -21.46
N HIS A 111 -13.42 -6.89 -20.19
CA HIS A 111 -14.62 -7.59 -19.69
C HIS A 111 -15.58 -6.69 -18.90
N GLY A 112 -15.29 -5.39 -18.79
CA GLY A 112 -16.07 -4.45 -18.00
C GLY A 112 -15.55 -4.31 -16.56
N ARG A 113 -15.42 -3.07 -16.10
CA ARG A 113 -14.79 -2.75 -14.82
C ARG A 113 -15.68 -3.09 -13.62
N ARG A 114 -17.01 -3.05 -13.78
CA ARG A 114 -17.95 -3.47 -12.72
C ARG A 114 -17.87 -5.00 -12.52
N THR A 115 -17.86 -5.75 -13.61
CA THR A 115 -17.66 -7.22 -13.56
C THR A 115 -16.33 -7.58 -12.92
N ALA A 116 -15.25 -6.84 -13.20
CA ALA A 116 -13.96 -7.04 -12.55
C ALA A 116 -13.99 -6.77 -11.02
N CYS A 117 -14.76 -5.77 -10.56
CA CYS A 117 -14.94 -5.51 -9.13
C CYS A 117 -15.78 -6.60 -8.42
N LEU A 118 -16.77 -7.18 -9.10
CA LEU A 118 -17.51 -8.33 -8.59
C LEU A 118 -16.65 -9.60 -8.56
N ALA A 119 -15.82 -9.81 -9.60
CA ALA A 119 -14.85 -10.90 -9.62
C ALA A 119 -13.85 -10.78 -8.47
N PHE A 120 -13.39 -9.56 -8.15
CA PHE A 120 -12.61 -9.32 -6.94
C PHE A 120 -13.36 -9.81 -5.69
N CYS A 121 -14.62 -9.41 -5.50
CA CYS A 121 -15.38 -9.79 -4.31
C CYS A 121 -15.49 -11.31 -4.16
N ALA A 122 -15.76 -12.03 -5.25
CA ALA A 122 -15.85 -13.48 -5.25
C ALA A 122 -14.49 -14.16 -4.99
N VAL A 123 -13.45 -13.75 -5.71
CA VAL A 123 -12.09 -14.30 -5.58
C VAL A 123 -11.53 -14.08 -4.18
N TYR A 124 -11.73 -12.87 -3.62
CA TYR A 124 -11.22 -12.54 -2.29
C TYR A 124 -12.02 -13.25 -1.18
N ALA A 125 -13.34 -13.37 -1.33
CA ALA A 125 -14.15 -14.11 -0.36
C ALA A 125 -13.75 -15.59 -0.32
N ALA A 126 -13.53 -16.20 -1.50
CA ALA A 126 -13.00 -17.56 -1.58
C ALA A 126 -11.61 -17.67 -0.93
N SER A 127 -10.72 -16.70 -1.14
CA SER A 127 -9.42 -16.65 -0.46
C SER A 127 -9.55 -16.64 1.07
N CYS A 128 -10.43 -15.79 1.62
CA CYS A 128 -10.67 -15.71 3.06
C CYS A 128 -11.21 -17.03 3.61
N VAL A 129 -12.22 -17.63 2.96
CA VAL A 129 -12.79 -18.92 3.38
C VAL A 129 -11.74 -20.03 3.35
N LEU A 130 -11.01 -20.18 2.26
CA LEU A 130 -9.98 -21.22 2.14
C LEU A 130 -8.87 -21.07 3.18
N THR A 131 -8.54 -19.84 3.56
CA THR A 131 -7.53 -19.52 4.58
C THR A 131 -7.92 -20.01 5.98
N THR A 132 -9.23 -20.17 6.26
CA THR A 132 -9.71 -20.72 7.54
C THR A 132 -9.65 -22.24 7.62
N VAL A 133 -9.45 -22.94 6.51
CA VAL A 133 -9.46 -24.41 6.48
C VAL A 133 -8.04 -24.96 6.70
N PRO A 134 -7.80 -25.82 7.72
CA PRO A 134 -6.46 -26.32 8.06
C PRO A 134 -6.00 -27.43 7.10
N SER A 135 -5.92 -27.14 5.80
CA SER A 135 -5.39 -28.08 4.80
C SER A 135 -4.45 -27.35 3.82
N VAL A 136 -3.22 -27.84 3.72
CA VAL A 136 -2.15 -27.17 2.96
C VAL A 136 -2.52 -26.87 1.50
N PRO A 137 -3.17 -27.78 0.75
CA PRO A 137 -3.58 -27.46 -0.62
C PRO A 137 -4.62 -26.34 -0.71
N LEU A 138 -5.61 -26.32 0.20
CA LEU A 138 -6.61 -25.25 0.23
C LEU A 138 -6.00 -23.92 0.69
N LEU A 139 -5.08 -23.95 1.66
CA LEU A 139 -4.34 -22.76 2.07
C LEU A 139 -3.50 -22.19 0.91
N ALA A 140 -2.83 -23.04 0.14
CA ALA A 140 -2.08 -22.62 -1.03
C ALA A 140 -2.99 -22.01 -2.11
N ALA A 141 -4.13 -22.65 -2.40
CA ALA A 141 -5.14 -22.09 -3.29
C ALA A 141 -5.68 -20.75 -2.79
N GLY A 142 -5.96 -20.64 -1.49
CA GLY A 142 -6.36 -19.40 -0.82
C GLY A 142 -5.33 -18.29 -1.00
N ARG A 143 -4.04 -18.59 -0.87
CA ARG A 143 -2.96 -17.61 -1.10
C ARG A 143 -2.84 -17.18 -2.56
N VAL A 144 -3.04 -18.09 -3.52
CA VAL A 144 -3.08 -17.74 -4.96
C VAL A 144 -4.25 -16.80 -5.24
N LEU A 145 -5.46 -17.15 -4.80
CA LEU A 145 -6.64 -16.30 -4.96
C LEU A 145 -6.48 -14.95 -4.26
N GLY A 146 -5.88 -14.95 -3.07
CA GLY A 146 -5.58 -13.73 -2.32
C GLY A 146 -4.63 -12.82 -3.09
N GLY A 147 -3.54 -13.36 -3.65
CA GLY A 147 -2.62 -12.58 -4.49
C GLY A 147 -3.30 -11.98 -5.72
N VAL A 148 -4.13 -12.76 -6.44
CA VAL A 148 -4.93 -12.27 -7.57
C VAL A 148 -5.91 -11.18 -7.12
N GLY A 149 -6.58 -11.37 -6.00
CA GLY A 149 -7.51 -10.41 -5.42
C GLY A 149 -6.83 -9.11 -5.00
N THR A 150 -5.65 -9.16 -4.40
CA THR A 150 -4.86 -7.95 -4.08
C THR A 150 -4.52 -7.17 -5.35
N SER A 151 -4.12 -7.85 -6.43
CA SER A 151 -3.87 -7.19 -7.72
C SER A 151 -5.12 -6.54 -8.30
N LEU A 152 -6.28 -7.18 -8.16
CA LEU A 152 -7.57 -6.60 -8.53
C LEU A 152 -7.87 -5.36 -7.67
N LEU A 153 -7.84 -5.48 -6.34
CA LEU A 153 -8.17 -4.42 -5.38
C LEU A 153 -7.48 -3.09 -5.70
N PHE A 154 -6.16 -3.13 -5.88
CA PHE A 154 -5.36 -1.93 -6.12
C PHE A 154 -5.33 -1.47 -7.58
N SER A 155 -6.06 -2.12 -8.50
CA SER A 155 -6.10 -1.76 -9.92
C SER A 155 -7.50 -1.38 -10.38
N VAL A 156 -8.48 -2.27 -10.19
CA VAL A 156 -9.78 -2.16 -10.85
C VAL A 156 -10.66 -1.08 -10.23
N PHE A 157 -10.57 -0.87 -8.91
CA PHE A 157 -11.36 0.16 -8.21
C PHE A 157 -10.90 1.57 -8.55
N GLU A 158 -9.59 1.80 -8.60
CA GLU A 158 -9.05 3.09 -9.05
C GLU A 158 -9.42 3.35 -10.51
N SER A 159 -9.26 2.35 -11.38
CA SER A 159 -9.64 2.44 -12.78
C SER A 159 -11.13 2.72 -12.95
N TRP A 160 -12.00 2.06 -12.19
CA TRP A 160 -13.43 2.33 -12.22
C TRP A 160 -13.72 3.79 -11.84
N MET A 161 -13.11 4.31 -10.77
CA MET A 161 -13.28 5.70 -10.34
C MET A 161 -12.83 6.70 -11.41
N VAL A 162 -11.67 6.44 -12.04
CA VAL A 162 -11.17 7.28 -13.13
C VAL A 162 -12.18 7.32 -14.27
N ALA A 163 -12.70 6.18 -14.73
CA ALA A 163 -13.66 6.15 -15.83
C ALA A 163 -15.00 6.81 -15.48
N ASP A 164 -15.54 6.57 -14.27
CA ASP A 164 -16.76 7.22 -13.80
C ASP A 164 -16.63 8.75 -13.81
N LEU A 165 -15.47 9.25 -13.39
CA LEU A 165 -15.13 10.66 -13.44
C LEU A 165 -15.09 11.24 -14.84
N ARG A 166 -14.45 10.53 -15.78
CA ARG A 166 -14.38 10.93 -17.18
C ARG A 166 -15.76 10.97 -17.81
N ALA A 167 -16.56 9.93 -17.60
CA ALA A 167 -17.93 9.83 -18.11
C ALA A 167 -18.82 11.00 -17.63
N LYS A 168 -18.53 11.52 -16.43
CA LYS A 168 -19.25 12.65 -15.82
C LYS A 168 -18.63 14.02 -16.16
N GLY A 169 -17.56 14.06 -16.96
CA GLY A 169 -16.86 15.28 -17.35
C GLY A 169 -16.14 15.99 -16.20
N ALA A 170 -15.81 15.27 -15.12
CA ALA A 170 -15.28 15.82 -13.87
C ALA A 170 -13.78 15.49 -13.68
N GLU A 171 -13.01 15.35 -14.77
CA GLU A 171 -11.59 14.96 -14.74
C GLU A 171 -10.71 15.89 -13.88
N GLY A 172 -11.06 17.19 -13.82
CA GLY A 172 -10.37 18.18 -12.99
C GLY A 172 -10.45 17.89 -11.47
N GLU A 173 -11.34 17.01 -11.02
CA GLU A 173 -11.48 16.61 -9.63
C GLU A 173 -10.66 15.35 -9.28
N LEU A 174 -10.00 14.70 -10.25
CA LEU A 174 -9.36 13.40 -10.07
C LEU A 174 -8.35 13.38 -8.91
N GLY A 175 -7.47 14.38 -8.82
CA GLY A 175 -6.48 14.46 -7.76
C GLY A 175 -7.10 14.58 -6.36
N GLY A 176 -8.15 15.40 -6.21
CA GLY A 176 -8.89 15.53 -4.96
C GLY A 176 -9.57 14.22 -4.57
N ARG A 177 -10.18 13.53 -5.53
CA ARG A 177 -10.92 12.27 -5.32
C ARG A 177 -10.00 11.09 -4.99
N LEU A 178 -8.85 10.98 -5.65
CA LEU A 178 -7.78 10.04 -5.28
C LEU A 178 -7.26 10.32 -3.85
N GLY A 179 -7.15 11.59 -3.47
CA GLY A 179 -6.79 11.99 -2.10
C GLY A 179 -7.81 11.55 -1.05
N VAL A 180 -9.11 11.67 -1.33
CA VAL A 180 -10.19 11.17 -0.46
C VAL A 180 -10.11 9.65 -0.35
N MET A 181 -9.90 8.95 -1.47
CA MET A 181 -9.74 7.48 -1.49
C MET A 181 -8.57 7.02 -0.63
N GLY A 182 -7.43 7.71 -0.71
CA GLY A 182 -6.28 7.46 0.18
C GLY A 182 -6.60 7.71 1.65
N THR A 183 -7.35 8.77 1.97
CA THR A 183 -7.77 9.08 3.35
C THR A 183 -8.71 8.01 3.91
N VAL A 184 -9.70 7.57 3.12
CA VAL A 184 -10.61 6.48 3.47
C VAL A 184 -9.81 5.21 3.76
N ASN A 185 -8.85 4.88 2.89
CA ASN A 185 -7.99 3.71 3.10
C ASN A 185 -7.27 3.76 4.46
N SER A 186 -6.63 4.89 4.81
CA SER A 186 -5.92 5.03 6.09
C SER A 186 -6.84 4.91 7.30
N VAL A 187 -8.02 5.54 7.26
CA VAL A 187 -8.99 5.46 8.36
C VAL A 187 -9.52 4.03 8.52
N VAL A 188 -9.85 3.37 7.42
CA VAL A 188 -10.33 1.99 7.41
C VAL A 188 -9.25 1.03 7.93
N ALA A 189 -7.98 1.22 7.54
CA ALA A 189 -6.88 0.37 8.01
C ALA A 189 -6.72 0.43 9.54
N ILE A 190 -6.73 1.62 10.13
CA ILE A 190 -6.66 1.82 11.59
C ILE A 190 -7.89 1.21 12.27
N ALA A 191 -9.09 1.49 11.75
CA ALA A 191 -10.34 0.99 12.31
C ALA A 191 -10.41 -0.54 12.26
N CYS A 192 -9.94 -1.17 11.17
CA CYS A 192 -9.91 -2.62 11.03
C CYS A 192 -8.87 -3.28 11.93
N GLY A 193 -7.74 -2.63 12.23
CA GLY A 193 -6.80 -3.12 13.24
C GLY A 193 -7.46 -3.22 14.62
N VAL A 194 -8.13 -2.16 15.08
CA VAL A 194 -8.86 -2.17 16.36
C VAL A 194 -10.07 -3.11 16.32
N GLY A 195 -10.83 -3.08 15.23
CA GLY A 195 -12.04 -3.89 15.05
C GLY A 195 -11.75 -5.39 14.99
N SER A 196 -10.69 -5.80 14.30
CA SER A 196 -10.26 -7.20 14.25
C SER A 196 -9.81 -7.69 15.62
N GLU A 197 -9.07 -6.89 16.39
CA GLU A 197 -8.72 -7.24 17.78
C GLU A 197 -9.96 -7.42 18.65
N TRP A 198 -10.93 -6.50 18.55
CA TRP A 198 -12.17 -6.60 19.31
C TRP A 198 -12.99 -7.84 18.95
N VAL A 199 -13.10 -8.16 17.66
CA VAL A 199 -13.79 -9.36 17.17
C VAL A 199 -13.13 -10.64 17.70
N VAL A 200 -11.79 -10.71 17.69
CA VAL A 200 -11.08 -11.88 18.24
C VAL A 200 -11.23 -11.94 19.76
N GLY A 201 -11.17 -10.80 20.45
CA GLY A 201 -11.38 -10.72 21.90
C GLY A 201 -12.77 -11.21 22.32
N TRP A 202 -13.80 -10.91 21.52
CA TRP A 202 -15.17 -11.36 21.78
C TRP A 202 -15.41 -12.83 21.42
N THR A 203 -14.92 -13.28 20.26
CA THR A 203 -15.18 -14.64 19.75
C THR A 203 -14.22 -15.70 20.29
N GLY A 204 -13.05 -15.29 20.78
CA GLY A 204 -11.93 -16.18 21.11
C GLY A 204 -11.29 -16.87 19.90
N ARG A 205 -11.67 -16.49 18.66
CA ARG A 205 -11.33 -17.18 17.41
C ARG A 205 -10.52 -16.28 16.49
N ARG A 206 -9.31 -16.71 16.14
CA ARG A 206 -8.40 -15.95 15.25
C ARG A 206 -8.85 -15.96 13.79
N GLU A 207 -9.72 -16.88 13.42
CA GLU A 207 -10.38 -16.97 12.11
C GLU A 207 -11.56 -15.98 11.96
N ALA A 208 -12.07 -15.41 13.05
CA ALA A 208 -13.25 -14.55 13.00
C ALA A 208 -13.09 -13.30 12.09
N PRO A 209 -11.93 -12.60 12.06
CA PRO A 209 -11.73 -11.47 11.14
C PRO A 209 -11.87 -11.84 9.66
N PHE A 210 -11.51 -13.08 9.28
CA PHE A 210 -11.68 -13.58 7.91
C PHE A 210 -13.16 -13.73 7.54
N TRP A 211 -13.99 -14.19 8.48
CA TRP A 211 -15.44 -14.26 8.26
C TRP A 211 -16.11 -12.89 8.21
N VAL A 212 -15.65 -11.94 9.03
CA VAL A 212 -16.11 -10.55 8.95
C VAL A 212 -15.70 -9.94 7.60
N ALA A 213 -14.48 -10.20 7.11
CA ALA A 213 -14.02 -9.79 5.80
C ALA A 213 -14.92 -10.35 4.67
N VAL A 214 -15.33 -11.62 4.73
CA VAL A 214 -16.31 -12.20 3.80
C VAL A 214 -17.64 -11.43 3.85
N GLY A 215 -18.13 -11.08 5.04
CA GLY A 215 -19.33 -10.25 5.20
C GLY A 215 -19.19 -8.88 4.53
N CYS A 216 -18.04 -8.22 4.70
CA CYS A 216 -17.73 -6.95 4.02
C CYS A 216 -17.73 -7.11 2.49
N LEU A 217 -17.18 -8.20 1.97
CA LEU A 217 -17.14 -8.48 0.52
C LEU A 217 -18.53 -8.75 -0.06
N VAL A 218 -19.39 -9.48 0.67
CA VAL A 218 -20.78 -9.72 0.27
C VAL A 218 -21.57 -8.39 0.26
N ALA A 219 -21.39 -7.56 1.28
CA ALA A 219 -22.01 -6.24 1.33
C ALA A 219 -21.50 -5.32 0.21
N ALA A 220 -20.19 -5.35 -0.08
CA ALA A 220 -19.59 -4.61 -1.19
C ALA A 220 -20.15 -5.06 -2.54
N ALA A 221 -20.26 -6.38 -2.77
CA ALA A 221 -20.87 -6.94 -3.97
C ALA A 221 -22.34 -6.51 -4.12
N GLY A 222 -23.11 -6.52 -3.03
CA GLY A 222 -24.48 -5.99 -3.01
C GLY A 222 -24.54 -4.51 -3.38
N GLY A 223 -23.63 -3.68 -2.85
CA GLY A 223 -23.52 -2.26 -3.19
C GLY A 223 -23.13 -2.03 -4.65
N ILE A 224 -22.20 -2.81 -5.20
CA ILE A 224 -21.81 -2.75 -6.62
C ILE A 224 -22.99 -3.15 -7.52
N LEU A 225 -23.75 -4.18 -7.13
CA LEU A 225 -24.92 -4.61 -7.89
C LEU A 225 -26.05 -3.57 -7.85
N ALA A 226 -26.26 -2.92 -6.71
CA ALA A 226 -27.35 -1.96 -6.51
C ALA A 226 -27.06 -0.56 -7.05
N TRP A 227 -25.80 -0.10 -7.00
CA TRP A 227 -25.47 1.32 -7.23
C TRP A 227 -24.59 1.58 -8.45
N TRP A 228 -23.91 0.57 -9.00
CA TRP A 228 -22.97 0.78 -10.10
C TRP A 228 -23.56 0.31 -11.42
N ASP A 229 -23.50 1.17 -12.43
CA ASP A 229 -23.76 0.78 -13.81
C ASP A 229 -22.52 0.09 -14.41
N GLU A 230 -22.72 -0.69 -15.48
CA GLU A 230 -21.61 -1.33 -16.17
C GLU A 230 -20.77 -0.26 -16.87
N ASN A 231 -19.47 -0.25 -16.54
CA ASN A 231 -18.52 0.73 -17.03
C ASN A 231 -17.46 0.00 -17.85
N TYR A 232 -17.56 0.11 -19.17
CA TYR A 232 -16.55 -0.39 -20.08
C TYR A 232 -15.46 0.67 -20.21
N GLY A 233 -14.22 0.32 -19.87
CA GLY A 233 -13.07 1.10 -20.32
C GLY A 233 -13.07 1.17 -21.86
N GLU A 234 -12.41 2.14 -22.46
CA GLU A 234 -12.37 2.34 -23.91
C GLU A 234 -11.96 1.06 -24.67
N ALA A 235 -12.94 0.23 -25.01
CA ALA A 235 -12.84 -0.78 -26.05
C ALA A 235 -13.28 -0.20 -27.42
N GLY A 236 -13.64 1.08 -27.46
CA GLY A 236 -14.18 1.77 -28.64
C GLY A 236 -13.47 3.06 -29.04
N ALA A 237 -12.61 3.64 -28.19
CA ALA A 237 -11.58 4.51 -28.70
C ALA A 237 -10.43 3.58 -29.09
N ALA A 238 -10.24 3.38 -30.39
CA ALA A 238 -8.88 3.21 -30.85
C ALA A 238 -8.12 4.35 -30.18
N VAL A 239 -7.33 4.05 -29.15
CA VAL A 239 -6.16 4.86 -28.82
C VAL A 239 -5.46 4.86 -30.16
N GLY A 240 -5.68 5.93 -30.92
CA GLY A 240 -4.85 6.20 -32.07
C GLY A 240 -3.46 6.02 -31.49
N GLU A 241 -2.74 5.05 -32.04
CA GLU A 241 -1.30 5.06 -31.98
C GLU A 241 -0.90 6.44 -32.47
N LYS A 242 -0.89 7.42 -31.55
CA LYS A 242 0.19 8.35 -31.52
C LYS A 242 1.36 7.45 -31.20
N GLU A 243 1.91 6.84 -32.25
CA GLU A 243 3.35 6.78 -32.47
C GLU A 243 3.87 8.22 -32.29
N GLY A 244 3.85 8.68 -31.05
CA GLY A 244 4.55 9.87 -30.65
C GLY A 244 6.00 9.47 -30.68
N GLU A 245 6.81 10.32 -31.28
CA GLU A 245 8.26 10.39 -31.17
C GLU A 245 8.72 10.57 -29.70
N GLY A 246 8.23 9.72 -28.80
CA GLY A 246 8.61 9.63 -27.41
C GLY A 246 9.82 8.72 -27.29
N LYS A 247 10.76 9.09 -26.41
CA LYS A 247 11.90 8.25 -26.08
C LYS A 247 11.41 6.83 -25.77
N SER A 248 12.00 5.84 -26.45
CA SER A 248 11.75 4.43 -26.16
C SER A 248 11.85 4.17 -24.65
N ALA A 249 10.98 3.35 -24.08
CA ALA A 249 11.01 3.01 -22.65
C ALA A 249 12.41 2.51 -22.21
N TRP A 250 13.15 1.87 -23.12
CA TRP A 250 14.54 1.48 -22.93
C TRP A 250 15.51 2.66 -22.78
N ALA A 251 15.31 3.73 -23.54
CA ALA A 251 16.11 4.96 -23.44
C ALA A 251 15.84 5.71 -22.13
N VAL A 252 14.60 5.66 -21.62
CA VAL A 252 14.27 6.21 -20.29
C VAL A 252 14.86 5.35 -19.18
N LEU A 253 14.84 4.02 -19.32
CA LEU A 253 15.53 3.11 -18.39
C LEU A 253 17.06 3.20 -18.46
N ALA A 254 17.64 3.75 -19.52
CA ALA A 254 19.08 3.97 -19.61
C ALA A 254 19.54 5.22 -18.83
N ASP A 255 18.61 6.09 -18.40
CA ASP A 255 18.94 7.25 -17.58
C ASP A 255 19.43 6.79 -16.18
N PRO A 256 20.67 7.13 -15.78
CA PRO A 256 21.21 6.78 -14.47
C PRO A 256 20.32 7.23 -13.30
N ARG A 257 19.58 8.33 -13.44
CA ARG A 257 18.67 8.85 -12.41
C ARG A 257 17.42 7.97 -12.27
N VAL A 258 16.88 7.49 -13.40
CA VAL A 258 15.74 6.58 -13.42
C VAL A 258 16.15 5.21 -12.87
N LEU A 259 17.35 4.72 -13.22
CA LEU A 259 17.91 3.49 -12.65
C LEU A 259 18.15 3.59 -11.15
N ALA A 260 18.78 4.66 -10.67
CA ALA A 260 19.00 4.88 -9.24
C ALA A 260 17.68 4.94 -8.47
N LEU A 261 16.68 5.66 -8.99
CA LEU A 261 15.35 5.73 -8.37
C LEU A 261 14.62 4.38 -8.42
N GLY A 262 14.73 3.65 -9.53
CA GLY A 262 14.17 2.31 -9.70
C GLY A 262 14.78 1.29 -8.75
N LEU A 263 16.09 1.37 -8.53
CA LEU A 263 16.82 0.56 -7.55
C LEU A 263 16.37 0.91 -6.12
N CYS A 264 16.28 2.20 -5.79
CA CYS A 264 15.77 2.64 -4.48
C CYS A 264 14.35 2.13 -4.23
N SER A 265 13.48 2.22 -5.24
CA SER A 265 12.11 1.71 -5.17
C SER A 265 12.07 0.20 -4.96
N THR A 266 12.88 -0.54 -5.71
CA THR A 266 13.02 -1.99 -5.60
C THR A 266 13.46 -2.41 -4.19
N ILE A 267 14.50 -1.78 -3.66
CA ILE A 267 15.05 -2.15 -2.36
C ILE A 267 14.11 -1.73 -1.23
N PHE A 268 13.55 -0.53 -1.26
CA PHE A 268 12.66 -0.04 -0.21
C PHE A 268 11.35 -0.82 -0.17
N GLU A 269 10.64 -0.93 -1.29
CA GLU A 269 9.36 -1.66 -1.35
C GLU A 269 9.58 -3.15 -1.07
N GLY A 270 10.71 -3.70 -1.51
CA GLY A 270 11.09 -5.08 -1.22
C GLY A 270 11.29 -5.31 0.28
N SER A 271 12.02 -4.40 0.94
CA SER A 271 12.22 -4.44 2.38
C SER A 271 10.89 -4.29 3.14
N MET A 272 10.01 -3.40 2.67
CA MET A 272 8.65 -3.24 3.22
C MET A 272 7.84 -4.54 3.15
N TYR A 273 7.84 -5.25 2.02
CA TYR A 273 7.13 -6.54 1.92
C TYR A 273 7.72 -7.60 2.85
N LEU A 274 9.05 -7.64 3.01
CA LEU A 274 9.70 -8.53 3.97
C LEU A 274 9.33 -8.16 5.41
N PHE A 275 9.25 -6.87 5.74
CA PHE A 275 8.78 -6.40 7.04
C PHE A 275 7.34 -6.83 7.32
N VAL A 276 6.42 -6.65 6.37
CA VAL A 276 5.01 -7.09 6.50
C VAL A 276 4.90 -8.59 6.79
N PHE A 277 5.84 -9.39 6.27
CA PHE A 277 5.90 -10.82 6.59
C PHE A 277 6.50 -11.10 7.97
N PHE A 278 7.57 -10.40 8.35
CA PHE A 278 8.37 -10.75 9.54
C PHE A 278 8.00 -10.00 10.84
N TRP A 279 7.23 -8.92 10.81
CA TRP A 279 6.97 -8.13 12.03
C TRP A 279 6.30 -8.96 13.14
N ALA A 280 5.32 -9.80 12.79
CA ALA A 280 4.58 -10.63 13.74
C ALA A 280 5.45 -11.74 14.36
N PRO A 281 6.20 -12.56 13.59
CA PRO A 281 7.14 -13.51 14.18
C PRO A 281 8.27 -12.82 14.96
N ALA A 282 8.75 -11.65 14.52
CA ALA A 282 9.83 -10.93 15.21
C ALA A 282 9.40 -10.36 16.57
N LEU A 283 8.18 -9.81 16.70
CA LEU A 283 7.66 -9.43 18.02
C LEU A 283 7.41 -10.65 18.88
N ARG A 284 6.87 -11.72 18.29
CA ARG A 284 6.58 -12.95 19.02
C ARG A 284 7.82 -13.62 19.59
N SER A 285 8.96 -13.61 18.87
CA SER A 285 10.20 -14.18 19.40
C SER A 285 10.71 -13.44 20.64
N MET A 286 10.25 -12.20 20.85
CA MET A 286 10.59 -11.39 22.02
C MET A 286 9.51 -11.42 23.11
N ALA A 287 8.28 -11.76 22.74
CA ALA A 287 7.20 -11.97 23.69
C ALA A 287 7.46 -13.25 24.51
N GLY A 288 7.18 -13.19 25.81
CA GLY A 288 7.23 -14.38 26.67
C GLY A 288 6.27 -15.48 26.17
N THR A 289 6.56 -16.74 26.50
CA THR A 289 5.75 -17.90 26.05
C THR A 289 4.29 -17.90 26.51
N THR A 290 3.91 -17.01 27.44
CA THR A 290 2.59 -16.95 28.07
C THR A 290 1.75 -15.74 27.65
N THR A 291 2.29 -14.78 26.91
CA THR A 291 1.59 -13.55 26.52
C THR A 291 1.07 -13.62 25.09
N THR A 292 -0.24 -13.49 24.90
CA THR A 292 -0.84 -13.31 23.58
C THR A 292 -0.70 -11.85 23.16
N LEU A 293 0.04 -11.59 22.08
CA LEU A 293 0.20 -10.24 21.53
C LEU A 293 -1.12 -9.74 20.93
N PRO A 294 -1.50 -8.47 21.19
CA PRO A 294 -2.69 -7.85 20.57
C PRO A 294 -2.37 -7.41 19.14
N TYR A 295 -2.30 -8.37 18.22
CA TYR A 295 -1.86 -8.17 16.83
C TYR A 295 -2.63 -7.06 16.11
N GLY A 296 -3.94 -6.94 16.32
CA GLY A 296 -4.77 -5.91 15.70
C GLY A 296 -4.47 -4.50 16.22
N VAL A 297 -4.20 -4.34 17.52
CA VAL A 297 -3.80 -3.05 18.11
C VAL A 297 -2.41 -2.64 17.66
N ILE A 298 -1.46 -3.58 17.58
CA ILE A 298 -0.12 -3.33 17.06
C ILE A 298 -0.21 -2.88 15.59
N PHE A 299 -0.99 -3.58 14.78
CA PHE A 299 -1.22 -3.21 13.38
C PHE A 299 -1.89 -1.83 13.25
N ALA A 300 -2.89 -1.52 14.08
CA ALA A 300 -3.51 -0.20 14.09
C ALA A 300 -2.49 0.91 14.43
N ALA A 301 -1.54 0.64 15.33
CA ALA A 301 -0.48 1.60 15.67
C ALA A 301 0.48 1.82 14.49
N PHE A 302 0.82 0.78 13.74
CA PHE A 302 1.59 0.91 12.50
C PHE A 302 0.87 1.81 11.51
N MET A 303 -0.41 1.53 11.22
CA MET A 303 -1.20 2.34 10.29
C MET A 303 -1.37 3.79 10.77
N ALA A 304 -1.48 4.02 12.09
CA ALA A 304 -1.50 5.36 12.67
C ALA A 304 -0.16 6.09 12.49
N ALA A 305 0.98 5.41 12.68
CA ALA A 305 2.30 5.98 12.42
C ALA A 305 2.49 6.35 10.95
N THR A 306 2.06 5.49 10.02
CA THR A 306 2.05 5.76 8.58
C THR A 306 1.20 6.99 8.25
N LEU A 307 -0.01 7.11 8.81
CA LEU A 307 -0.88 8.27 8.60
C LEU A 307 -0.27 9.56 9.15
N ALA A 308 0.26 9.52 10.38
CA ALA A 308 0.91 10.66 11.00
C ALA A 308 2.05 11.20 10.13
N SER A 309 2.89 10.31 9.61
CA SER A 309 4.03 10.73 8.79
C SER A 309 3.62 11.26 7.41
N SER A 310 2.59 10.69 6.77
CA SER A 310 2.03 11.26 5.53
C SER A 310 1.42 12.65 5.74
N LEU A 311 0.80 12.90 6.90
CA LEU A 311 0.32 14.24 7.27
C LEU A 311 1.48 15.21 7.49
N ALA A 312 2.52 14.78 8.22
CA ALA A 312 3.74 15.55 8.44
C ALA A 312 4.44 15.90 7.12
N PHE A 313 4.55 14.95 6.19
CA PHE A 313 5.07 15.18 4.84
C PHE A 313 4.33 16.31 4.12
N GLY A 314 2.99 16.31 4.18
CA GLY A 314 2.17 17.36 3.59
C GLY A 314 2.45 18.74 4.19
N ILE A 315 2.70 18.82 5.51
CA ILE A 315 3.05 20.08 6.19
C ILE A 315 4.46 20.55 5.80
N ILE A 316 5.45 19.64 5.82
CA ILE A 316 6.85 19.91 5.48
C ILE A 316 6.95 20.46 4.05
N THR A 317 6.28 19.80 3.10
CA THR A 317 6.28 20.19 1.69
C THR A 317 5.50 21.49 1.45
N ALA A 318 4.34 21.68 2.09
CA ALA A 318 3.58 22.94 1.99
C ALA A 318 4.37 24.15 2.52
N ARG A 319 5.19 23.94 3.56
CA ARG A 319 6.07 24.96 4.14
C ARG A 319 7.44 25.07 3.45
N LYS A 320 7.70 24.27 2.40
CA LYS A 320 8.98 24.19 1.70
C LYS A 320 10.18 23.97 2.65
N MET A 321 9.99 23.19 3.71
CA MET A 321 11.03 22.95 4.72
C MET A 321 12.14 22.02 4.24
N ALA A 322 11.84 21.14 3.28
CA ALA A 322 12.81 20.20 2.72
C ALA A 322 12.45 19.87 1.26
N SER A 323 13.48 19.57 0.46
CA SER A 323 13.28 19.07 -0.90
C SER A 323 12.80 17.61 -0.89
N TYR A 324 12.08 17.18 -1.94
CA TYR A 324 11.61 15.80 -2.08
C TYR A 324 12.77 14.78 -2.12
N VAL A 325 13.91 15.17 -2.69
CA VAL A 325 15.12 14.34 -2.73
C VAL A 325 15.70 14.17 -1.33
N SER A 326 15.81 15.26 -0.57
CA SER A 326 16.30 15.23 0.82
C SER A 326 15.40 14.35 1.68
N LEU A 327 14.07 14.46 1.52
CA LEU A 327 13.11 13.63 2.24
C LEU A 327 13.28 12.15 1.89
N LEU A 328 13.46 11.82 0.60
CA LEU A 328 13.69 10.44 0.18
C LEU A 328 14.99 9.86 0.75
N LEU A 329 16.08 10.64 0.78
CA LEU A 329 17.34 10.24 1.41
C LEU A 329 17.17 10.00 2.92
N CYS A 330 16.47 10.90 3.62
CA CYS A 330 16.15 10.73 5.04
C CYS A 330 15.33 9.46 5.28
N VAL A 331 14.34 9.19 4.44
CA VAL A 331 13.49 7.99 4.52
C VAL A 331 14.31 6.71 4.33
N LEU A 332 15.18 6.66 3.32
CA LEU A 332 16.05 5.50 3.06
C LEU A 332 17.04 5.27 4.22
N GLY A 333 17.69 6.34 4.69
CA GLY A 333 18.62 6.27 5.82
C GLY A 333 17.94 5.86 7.13
N ALA A 334 16.79 6.46 7.45
CA ALA A 334 16.00 6.09 8.62
C ALA A 334 15.53 4.64 8.56
N SER A 335 15.11 4.17 7.38
CA SER A 335 14.68 2.77 7.18
C SER A 335 15.84 1.80 7.36
N SER A 336 17.03 2.11 6.84
CA SER A 336 18.24 1.31 7.07
C SER A 336 18.52 1.16 8.57
N ILE A 337 18.48 2.26 9.32
CA ILE A 337 18.65 2.24 10.78
C ILE A 337 17.55 1.39 11.45
N CYS A 338 16.29 1.54 11.05
CA CYS A 338 15.19 0.75 11.61
C CYS A 338 15.42 -0.76 11.39
N PHE A 339 15.81 -1.17 10.19
CA PHE A 339 16.13 -2.58 9.91
C PHE A 339 17.36 -3.07 10.68
N LEU A 340 18.38 -2.23 10.86
CA LEU A 340 19.55 -2.58 11.68
C LEU A 340 19.16 -2.83 13.13
N LEU A 341 18.36 -1.93 13.73
CA LEU A 341 17.86 -2.08 15.10
C LEU A 341 16.92 -3.28 15.22
N SER A 342 16.13 -3.55 14.19
CA SER A 342 15.22 -4.71 14.12
C SER A 342 15.96 -6.04 14.02
N SER A 343 17.18 -6.06 13.47
CA SER A 343 18.02 -7.27 13.43
C SER A 343 18.59 -7.67 14.78
N ARG A 344 18.57 -6.76 15.76
CA ARG A 344 19.07 -6.98 17.13
C ARG A 344 18.12 -6.30 18.14
N PRO A 345 16.88 -6.78 18.26
CA PRO A 345 15.89 -6.13 19.10
C PRO A 345 16.29 -6.21 20.58
N ALA A 346 16.36 -5.06 21.25
CA ALA A 346 16.73 -5.02 22.67
C ALA A 346 15.59 -5.45 23.60
N SER A 347 14.33 -5.17 23.23
CA SER A 347 13.13 -5.53 23.97
C SER A 347 11.90 -5.52 23.06
N GLU A 348 10.81 -6.16 23.50
CA GLU A 348 9.51 -6.16 22.80
C GLU A 348 9.02 -4.73 22.50
N GLN A 349 9.07 -3.85 23.50
CA GLN A 349 8.61 -2.46 23.36
C GLN A 349 9.54 -1.61 22.48
N SER A 350 10.84 -1.89 22.50
CA SER A 350 11.81 -1.24 21.61
C SER A 350 11.56 -1.65 20.16
N ALA A 351 11.39 -2.95 19.89
CA ALA A 351 11.07 -3.46 18.56
C ALA A 351 9.76 -2.85 18.04
N PHE A 352 8.71 -2.75 18.87
CA PHE A 352 7.47 -2.09 18.50
C PHE A 352 7.66 -0.64 18.03
N TRP A 353 8.43 0.17 18.76
CA TRP A 353 8.68 1.57 18.38
C TRP A 353 9.57 1.70 17.13
N VAL A 354 10.55 0.81 16.96
CA VAL A 354 11.35 0.74 15.72
C VAL A 354 10.46 0.38 14.53
N PHE A 355 9.51 -0.54 14.71
CA PHE A 355 8.55 -0.94 13.68
C PHE A 355 7.59 0.22 13.35
N CYS A 356 7.10 0.96 14.34
CA CYS A 356 6.33 2.18 14.12
C CYS A 356 7.14 3.26 13.38
N ALA A 357 8.44 3.40 13.69
CA ALA A 357 9.32 4.35 13.00
C ALA A 357 9.55 3.95 11.54
N PHE A 358 9.68 2.66 11.25
CA PHE A 358 9.73 2.16 9.88
C PHE A 358 8.43 2.42 9.12
N GLU A 359 7.28 2.18 9.74
CA GLU A 359 5.96 2.47 9.15
C GLU A 359 5.72 3.97 8.92
N ALA A 360 6.25 4.82 9.81
CA ALA A 360 6.33 6.25 9.56
C ALA A 360 7.22 6.58 8.34
N ALA A 361 8.34 5.89 8.15
CA ALA A 361 9.16 6.06 6.94
C ALA A 361 8.39 5.65 5.67
N VAL A 362 7.61 4.56 5.72
CA VAL A 362 6.72 4.11 4.62
C VAL A 362 5.68 5.20 4.27
N GLY A 363 5.07 5.85 5.27
CA GLY A 363 4.09 6.90 5.03
C GLY A 363 4.66 8.17 4.37
N MET A 364 5.95 8.48 4.54
CA MET A 364 6.63 9.56 3.81
C MET A 364 7.21 9.09 2.46
N TYR A 365 7.52 7.80 2.33
CA TYR A 365 8.10 7.22 1.14
C TYR A 365 7.19 7.37 -0.08
N PHE A 366 5.94 6.90 0.00
CA PHE A 366 5.03 6.85 -1.15
C PHE A 366 4.82 8.22 -1.82
N PRO A 367 4.50 9.31 -1.09
CA PRO A 367 4.35 10.62 -1.74
C PRO A 367 5.68 11.19 -2.26
N SER A 368 6.80 10.95 -1.57
CA SER A 368 8.13 11.37 -2.03
C SER A 368 8.52 10.68 -3.34
N MET A 369 8.39 9.36 -3.37
CA MET A 369 8.71 8.53 -4.52
C MET A 369 7.76 8.80 -5.70
N GLY A 370 6.46 8.97 -5.43
CA GLY A 370 5.47 9.32 -6.46
C GLY A 370 5.80 10.63 -7.17
N TYR A 371 6.19 11.67 -6.42
CA TYR A 371 6.61 12.94 -7.01
C TYR A 371 7.89 12.81 -7.86
N MET A 372 8.90 12.10 -7.36
CA MET A 372 10.17 11.90 -8.08
C MET A 372 9.97 11.12 -9.37
N LYS A 373 9.23 10.01 -9.32
CA LYS A 373 8.91 9.20 -10.49
C LYS A 373 8.03 9.96 -11.49
N GLY A 374 7.16 10.87 -11.02
CA GLY A 374 6.32 11.72 -11.88
C GLY A 374 7.11 12.79 -12.64
N ARG A 375 8.20 13.32 -12.08
CA ARG A 375 9.06 14.31 -12.76
C ARG A 375 10.07 13.69 -13.73
N LEU A 376 10.51 12.46 -13.48
CA LEU A 376 11.56 11.80 -14.26
C LEU A 376 11.03 10.92 -15.40
N VAL A 377 9.78 10.48 -15.31
CA VAL A 377 9.19 9.56 -16.29
C VAL A 377 7.99 10.21 -16.96
N ASP A 378 8.14 10.46 -18.26
CA ASP A 378 7.10 11.03 -19.13
C ASP A 378 5.82 10.19 -19.10
N ASP A 379 4.66 10.86 -19.17
CA ASP A 379 3.34 10.23 -19.05
C ASP A 379 3.14 9.08 -20.07
N GLY A 380 3.68 9.23 -21.28
CA GLY A 380 3.49 8.27 -22.38
C GLY A 380 4.16 6.89 -22.18
N VAL A 381 5.26 6.83 -21.44
CA VAL A 381 5.99 5.56 -21.18
C VAL A 381 5.94 5.13 -19.72
N ARG A 382 5.27 5.91 -18.86
CA ARG A 382 5.25 5.72 -17.40
C ARG A 382 4.78 4.34 -16.97
N ALA A 383 3.65 3.87 -17.50
CA ALA A 383 3.10 2.57 -17.16
C ALA A 383 4.05 1.42 -17.52
N GLN A 384 4.70 1.51 -18.69
CA GLN A 384 5.66 0.51 -19.17
C GLN A 384 6.93 0.49 -18.31
N VAL A 385 7.52 1.67 -18.05
CA VAL A 385 8.72 1.80 -17.20
C VAL A 385 8.43 1.30 -15.79
N TYR A 386 7.29 1.67 -15.18
CA TYR A 386 6.95 1.21 -13.83
C TYR A 386 6.72 -0.30 -13.78
N SER A 387 6.09 -0.89 -14.79
CA SER A 387 5.94 -2.35 -14.87
C SER A 387 7.29 -3.06 -14.95
N MET A 388 8.24 -2.52 -15.73
CA MET A 388 9.60 -3.07 -15.83
C MET A 388 10.35 -2.96 -14.50
N LEU A 389 10.19 -1.85 -13.77
CA LEU A 389 10.80 -1.65 -12.45
C LEU A 389 10.21 -2.54 -11.34
N ARG A 390 9.00 -3.11 -11.52
CA ARG A 390 8.43 -4.07 -10.57
C ARG A 390 9.01 -5.48 -10.70
N VAL A 391 9.62 -5.84 -11.82
CA VAL A 391 10.20 -7.18 -12.01
C VAL A 391 11.36 -7.42 -11.05
N PRO A 392 12.39 -6.54 -10.95
CA PRO A 392 13.45 -6.68 -9.96
C PRO A 392 12.95 -6.75 -8.51
N LEU A 393 11.94 -5.95 -8.17
CA LEU A 393 11.27 -5.97 -6.86
C LEU A 393 10.69 -7.34 -6.52
N ASN A 394 9.90 -7.92 -7.42
CA ASN A 394 9.30 -9.23 -7.18
C ASN A 394 10.36 -10.33 -7.08
N VAL A 395 11.40 -10.28 -7.93
CA VAL A 395 12.54 -11.21 -7.86
C VAL A 395 13.26 -11.08 -6.52
N PHE A 396 13.52 -9.86 -6.06
CA PHE A 396 14.17 -9.59 -4.77
C PHE A 396 13.39 -10.21 -3.61
N VAL A 397 12.09 -9.93 -3.51
CA VAL A 397 11.24 -10.47 -2.43
C VAL A 397 11.21 -12.00 -2.44
N VAL A 398 11.04 -12.60 -3.62
CA VAL A 398 10.97 -14.07 -3.76
C VAL A 398 12.30 -14.71 -3.41
N ALA A 399 13.41 -14.16 -3.89
CA ALA A 399 14.76 -14.65 -3.58
C ALA A 399 15.03 -14.56 -2.07
N SER A 400 14.71 -13.43 -1.44
CA SER A 400 14.87 -13.25 0.01
C SER A 400 14.05 -14.26 0.82
N LEU A 401 12.77 -14.48 0.47
CA LEU A 401 11.94 -15.47 1.16
C LEU A 401 12.41 -16.91 0.95
N MET A 402 12.92 -17.24 -0.24
CA MET A 402 13.51 -18.57 -0.51
C MET A 402 14.79 -18.80 0.29
N LEU A 403 15.61 -17.76 0.50
CA LEU A 403 16.80 -17.85 1.35
C LEU A 403 16.43 -18.04 2.83
N THR A 404 15.34 -17.43 3.30
CA THR A 404 14.81 -17.66 4.66
C THR A 404 14.39 -19.12 4.88
N ARG A 405 13.84 -19.79 3.85
CA ARG A 405 13.45 -21.21 3.93
C ARG A 405 14.63 -22.13 4.30
N ASN A 406 15.85 -21.74 3.93
CA ASN A 406 17.07 -22.52 4.14
C ASN A 406 17.75 -22.26 5.49
N GLY A 407 17.06 -21.60 6.45
CA GLY A 407 17.51 -21.49 7.84
C GLY A 407 18.00 -20.10 8.26
N ALA A 408 17.92 -19.08 7.40
CA ALA A 408 18.16 -17.71 7.83
C ALA A 408 16.96 -17.19 8.65
N GLY A 409 17.19 -16.82 9.92
CA GLY A 409 16.20 -16.15 10.75
C GLY A 409 15.87 -14.73 10.25
N PHE A 410 14.80 -14.13 10.77
CA PHE A 410 14.37 -12.78 10.41
C PHE A 410 15.50 -11.73 10.63
N GLU A 411 16.38 -11.96 11.62
CA GLU A 411 17.54 -11.11 11.92
C GLU A 411 18.48 -10.95 10.72
N GLY A 412 18.81 -12.05 10.03
CA GLY A 412 19.68 -12.03 8.86
C GLY A 412 19.03 -11.29 7.69
N VAL A 413 17.72 -11.49 7.49
CA VAL A 413 16.96 -10.78 6.45
C VAL A 413 16.94 -9.27 6.73
N PHE A 414 16.66 -8.86 7.97
CA PHE A 414 16.67 -7.46 8.35
C PHE A 414 18.05 -6.82 8.23
N PHE A 415 19.12 -7.54 8.58
CA PHE A 415 20.48 -7.06 8.38
C PHE A 415 20.80 -6.81 6.89
N VAL A 416 20.46 -7.75 6.01
CA VAL A 416 20.65 -7.60 4.56
C VAL A 416 19.83 -6.43 4.00
N CYS A 417 18.58 -6.28 4.43
CA CYS A 417 17.73 -5.15 4.03
C CYS A 417 18.35 -3.80 4.46
N SER A 418 18.86 -3.72 5.68
CA SER A 418 19.57 -2.55 6.20
C SER A 418 20.77 -2.18 5.30
N SER A 419 21.62 -3.15 4.96
CA SER A 419 22.79 -2.92 4.10
C SER A 419 22.39 -2.46 2.71
N LEU A 420 21.39 -3.10 2.09
CA LEU A 420 20.90 -2.71 0.76
C LEU A 420 20.27 -1.32 0.76
N LEU A 421 19.51 -0.96 1.80
CA LEU A 421 18.92 0.38 1.96
C LEU A 421 19.99 1.45 2.10
N MET A 422 21.07 1.17 2.83
CA MET A 422 22.20 2.10 2.96
C MET A 422 22.91 2.29 1.62
N LEU A 423 23.13 1.20 0.86
CA LEU A 423 23.69 1.27 -0.49
C LEU A 423 22.79 2.07 -1.44
N ALA A 424 21.48 1.85 -1.41
CA ALA A 424 20.51 2.61 -2.18
C ALA A 424 20.54 4.11 -1.84
N CYS A 425 20.57 4.45 -0.53
CA CYS A 425 20.69 5.82 -0.05
C CYS A 425 21.97 6.48 -0.57
N SER A 426 23.09 5.76 -0.51
CA SER A 426 24.40 6.24 -0.96
C SER A 426 24.44 6.46 -2.47
N ALA A 427 23.88 5.53 -3.25
CA ALA A 427 23.75 5.64 -4.70
C ALA A 427 22.86 6.82 -5.12
N LEU A 428 21.73 7.02 -4.44
CA LEU A 428 20.87 8.17 -4.68
C LEU A 428 21.60 9.47 -4.34
N TRP A 429 22.29 9.54 -3.20
CA TRP A 429 23.05 10.73 -2.81
C TRP A 429 24.14 11.09 -3.83
N LEU A 430 24.90 10.10 -4.31
CA LEU A 430 25.94 10.31 -5.32
C LEU A 430 25.36 10.83 -6.64
N THR A 431 24.21 10.31 -7.07
CA THR A 431 23.58 10.73 -8.33
C THR A 431 22.91 12.10 -8.23
N THR A 432 22.40 12.50 -7.06
CA THR A 432 21.68 13.77 -6.90
C THR A 432 22.53 14.92 -6.35
N VAL A 433 23.49 14.65 -5.47
CA VAL A 433 24.31 15.66 -4.79
C VAL A 433 25.73 15.69 -5.36
N GLY A 434 26.30 14.53 -5.67
CA GLY A 434 27.67 14.40 -6.18
C GLY A 434 27.90 14.99 -7.59
N GLN A 435 26.85 15.20 -8.39
CA GLN A 435 26.96 15.71 -9.75
C GLN A 435 26.81 17.24 -9.88
N GLY A 436 26.79 18.00 -8.77
CA GLY A 436 26.83 19.47 -8.82
C GLY A 436 25.68 20.13 -9.58
N THR A 437 24.55 19.44 -9.77
CA THR A 437 23.37 20.07 -10.39
C THR A 437 22.72 20.99 -9.36
N PRO A 438 22.58 22.30 -9.65
CA PRO A 438 22.07 23.26 -8.69
C PRO A 438 20.66 22.85 -8.28
N GLN A 439 20.45 22.87 -6.96
CA GLN A 439 19.17 22.61 -6.31
C GLN A 439 18.06 23.41 -7.00
N ALA A 440 17.21 22.72 -7.77
CA ALA A 440 15.91 23.27 -8.14
C ALA A 440 15.02 23.18 -6.89
N ALA A 441 14.95 24.32 -6.21
CA ALA A 441 14.13 24.59 -5.03
C ALA A 441 12.64 24.21 -5.19
#